data_AF-A0A962S3I4-F1
#
_entry.id   AF-A0A962S3I4-F1
#
_cell.length_a   1.000
_cell.length_b   1.000
_cell.length_c   1.000
_cell.angle_alpha   90.00
_cell.angle_beta   90.00
_cell.angle_gamma   90.00
#
_symmetry.space_group_name_H-M   'P 1'
#
loop_
_entity.id
_entity.type
_entity.pdbx_description
1 polymer ?
#
loop_
_entity_poly.entity_id
_entity_poly.type
_entity_poly.pdbx_seq_one_letter_code
_entity_poly.pdbx_strand_id
1 'polypeptide(L)'
;QLINDLAQCRFIEEKVPVLIAGPCGTGKSHIAQAIGHCAVRLGYDVMFTSQSSLLAQINAARATGAIERKMQALIRVPLIIIDDFGLKPLKPGQDEDFHDLIAERYERAATIITSNLDFTEWGEAFPNKLLGASTLDRLRHAAYQLVLDGKSYRTPRGGSGAGKSVVAKAPKTAK
;
A
#
# COMPACT_ATOMS: atom_id res chain seq x y z
N GLN A 1 13.19 -9.97 -14.00
CA GLN A 1 12.32 -10.03 -15.20
C GLN A 1 10.99 -9.34 -14.92
N LEU A 2 10.22 -9.78 -13.92
CA LEU A 2 8.92 -9.19 -13.54
C LEU A 2 8.90 -7.65 -13.39
N ILE A 3 9.89 -7.04 -12.73
CA ILE A 3 9.93 -5.56 -12.57
C ILE A 3 9.95 -4.83 -13.92
N ASN A 4 10.68 -5.37 -14.90
CA ASN A 4 10.74 -4.77 -16.24
C ASN A 4 9.41 -4.94 -16.97
N ASP A 5 8.70 -6.06 -16.75
CA ASP A 5 7.37 -6.29 -17.33
C ASP A 5 6.34 -5.34 -16.73
N LEU A 6 6.37 -5.15 -15.39
CA LEU A 6 5.53 -4.19 -14.68
C LEU A 6 5.78 -2.75 -15.13
N ALA A 7 7.03 -2.40 -15.48
CA ALA A 7 7.38 -1.10 -16.03
C ALA A 7 6.76 -0.81 -17.41
N GLN A 8 6.29 -1.85 -18.13
CA GLN A 8 5.51 -1.69 -19.38
C GLN A 8 4.02 -1.43 -19.11
N CYS A 9 3.58 -1.47 -17.86
CA CYS A 9 2.22 -1.13 -17.42
C CYS A 9 1.07 -1.97 -18.02
N ARG A 10 1.36 -3.14 -18.61
CA ARG A 10 0.33 -4.05 -19.17
C ARG A 10 -0.73 -4.48 -18.15
N PHE A 11 -0.34 -4.62 -16.88
CA PHE A 11 -1.25 -4.93 -15.78
C PHE A 11 -2.40 -3.92 -15.63
N ILE A 12 -2.22 -2.67 -16.09
CA ILE A 12 -3.27 -1.64 -16.11
C ILE A 12 -4.37 -1.99 -17.12
N GLU A 13 -3.99 -2.45 -18.32
CA GLU A 13 -4.91 -2.89 -19.37
C GLU A 13 -5.58 -4.21 -19.01
N GLU A 14 -4.82 -5.12 -18.39
CA GLU A 14 -5.32 -6.39 -17.83
C GLU A 14 -6.26 -6.16 -16.64
N LYS A 15 -6.22 -4.97 -16.03
CA LYS A 15 -7.01 -4.57 -14.84
C LYS A 15 -6.75 -5.48 -13.64
N VAL A 16 -5.50 -5.92 -13.49
CA VAL A 16 -5.08 -6.81 -12.42
C VAL A 16 -4.23 -6.09 -11.36
N PRO A 17 -4.23 -6.55 -10.11
CA PRO A 17 -3.44 -5.93 -9.05
C PRO A 17 -1.94 -6.22 -9.16
N VAL A 18 -1.14 -5.36 -8.53
CA VAL A 18 0.28 -5.62 -8.24
C VAL A 18 0.49 -5.54 -6.74
N LEU A 19 0.91 -6.63 -6.11
CA LEU A 19 1.11 -6.71 -4.67
C LEU A 19 2.60 -6.77 -4.37
N ILE A 20 3.09 -5.81 -3.58
CA ILE A 20 4.51 -5.67 -3.23
C ILE A 20 4.68 -5.85 -1.73
N ALA A 21 5.34 -6.93 -1.31
CA ALA A 21 5.56 -7.25 0.10
C ALA A 21 7.06 -7.33 0.45
N GLY A 22 7.39 -7.26 1.73
CA GLY A 22 8.76 -7.44 2.23
C GLY A 22 9.15 -6.49 3.38
N PRO A 23 10.33 -6.67 3.99
CA PRO A 23 10.74 -5.93 5.18
C PRO A 23 10.82 -4.40 5.03
N CYS A 24 10.84 -3.67 6.14
CA CYS A 24 10.96 -2.21 6.12
C CYS A 24 12.25 -1.76 5.43
N GLY A 25 12.12 -0.79 4.52
CA GLY A 25 13.26 -0.15 3.85
C GLY A 25 13.85 -0.92 2.66
N THR A 26 13.24 -2.02 2.21
CA THR A 26 13.70 -2.79 1.03
C THR A 26 13.34 -2.17 -0.32
N GLY A 27 12.65 -1.02 -0.35
CA GLY A 27 12.36 -0.28 -1.58
C GLY A 27 10.95 -0.48 -2.17
N LYS A 28 10.00 -1.08 -1.44
CA LYS A 28 8.62 -1.33 -1.91
C LYS A 28 7.92 -0.08 -2.46
N SER A 29 7.83 0.97 -1.64
CA SER A 29 7.22 2.25 -2.04
C SER A 29 7.95 2.89 -3.22
N HIS A 30 9.28 2.75 -3.27
CA HIS A 30 10.09 3.28 -4.37
C HIS A 30 9.78 2.58 -5.69
N ILE A 31 9.69 1.24 -5.70
CA ILE A 31 9.33 0.48 -6.90
C ILE A 31 7.89 0.79 -7.31
N ALA A 32 6.95 0.85 -6.36
CA ALA A 32 5.56 1.22 -6.65
C ALA A 32 5.46 2.60 -7.33
N GLN A 33 6.17 3.60 -6.80
CA GLN A 33 6.24 4.94 -7.39
C GLN A 33 6.96 4.95 -8.74
N ALA A 34 8.01 4.14 -8.93
CA ALA A 34 8.71 4.04 -10.21
C ALA A 34 7.78 3.44 -11.30
N ILE A 35 7.00 2.41 -10.97
CA ILE A 35 5.97 1.85 -11.86
C ILE A 35 4.89 2.90 -12.13
N GLY A 36 4.42 3.61 -11.10
CA GLY A 36 3.47 4.71 -11.26
C GLY A 36 4.00 5.81 -12.18
N HIS A 37 5.27 6.16 -12.06
CA HIS A 37 5.92 7.13 -12.95
C HIS A 37 6.00 6.63 -14.40
N CYS A 38 6.26 5.33 -14.62
CA CYS A 38 6.16 4.74 -15.96
C CYS A 38 4.73 4.85 -16.52
N ALA A 39 3.70 4.60 -15.71
CA ALA A 39 2.31 4.73 -16.12
C ALA A 39 1.94 6.17 -16.49
N VAL A 40 2.39 7.16 -15.70
CA VAL A 40 2.23 8.59 -16.04
C VAL A 40 2.89 8.92 -17.37
N ARG A 41 4.09 8.40 -17.63
CA ARG A 41 4.78 8.60 -18.92
C ARG A 41 4.05 7.98 -20.12
N LEU A 42 3.21 6.98 -19.89
CA LEU A 42 2.35 6.37 -20.90
C LEU A 42 0.97 7.06 -21.00
N GLY A 43 0.73 8.12 -20.23
CA GLY A 43 -0.50 8.92 -20.29
C GLY A 43 -1.62 8.46 -19.37
N TYR A 44 -1.37 7.54 -18.43
CA TYR A 44 -2.35 7.16 -17.42
C TYR A 44 -2.38 8.17 -16.26
N ASP A 45 -3.58 8.49 -15.80
CA ASP A 45 -3.77 9.14 -14.51
C ASP A 45 -3.41 8.15 -13.37
N VAL A 46 -2.57 8.61 -12.45
CA VAL A 46 -2.10 7.80 -11.31
C VAL A 46 -2.33 8.54 -10.00
N MET A 47 -2.93 7.85 -9.03
CA MET A 47 -3.03 8.35 -7.67
C MET A 47 -2.14 7.54 -6.74
N PHE A 48 -1.25 8.20 -6.01
CA PHE A 48 -0.46 7.61 -4.94
C PHE A 48 -0.95 8.10 -3.58
N THR A 49 -1.19 7.18 -2.65
CA THR A 49 -1.62 7.50 -1.28
C THR A 49 -1.22 6.38 -0.32
N SER A 50 -1.02 6.68 0.95
CA SER A 50 -0.97 5.62 1.98
C SER A 50 -2.38 5.10 2.27
N GLN A 51 -2.49 3.86 2.77
CA GLN A 51 -3.75 3.28 3.24
C GLN A 51 -4.42 4.21 4.29
N SER A 52 -3.63 4.71 5.24
CA SER A 52 -4.14 5.59 6.29
C SER A 52 -4.68 6.93 5.75
N SER A 53 -3.99 7.55 4.79
CA SER A 53 -4.44 8.81 4.20
C SER A 53 -5.69 8.62 3.33
N LEU A 54 -5.74 7.54 2.55
CA LEU A 54 -6.88 7.19 1.72
C LEU A 54 -8.16 7.08 2.55
N LEU A 55 -8.11 6.28 3.61
CA LEU A 55 -9.25 6.04 4.49
C LEU A 55 -9.63 7.30 5.29
N ALA A 56 -8.66 8.12 5.68
CA ALA A 56 -8.94 9.40 6.30
C ALA A 56 -9.70 10.35 5.35
N GLN A 57 -9.35 10.35 4.06
CA GLN A 57 -10.06 11.16 3.05
C GLN A 57 -11.49 10.65 2.79
N ILE A 58 -11.69 9.33 2.75
CA ILE A 58 -13.03 8.73 2.60
C ILE A 58 -13.90 9.08 3.81
N ASN A 59 -13.37 8.90 5.02
CA ASN A 59 -14.07 9.25 6.25
C ASN A 59 -14.39 10.76 6.34
N ALA A 60 -13.48 11.63 5.91
CA ALA A 60 -13.75 13.07 5.85
C ALA A 60 -14.88 13.39 4.86
N ALA A 61 -14.90 12.75 3.70
CA ALA A 61 -15.98 12.91 2.72
C ALA A 61 -17.33 12.46 3.30
N ARG A 62 -17.35 11.36 4.05
CA ARG A 62 -18.54 10.85 4.77
C ARG A 62 -19.10 11.89 5.74
N ALA A 63 -18.24 12.52 6.55
CA ALA A 63 -18.65 13.57 7.49
C ALA A 63 -19.29 14.80 6.81
N THR A 64 -18.98 15.03 5.53
CA THR A 64 -19.51 16.13 4.73
C THR A 64 -20.64 15.73 3.77
N GLY A 65 -21.10 14.47 3.82
CA GLY A 65 -22.12 13.96 2.90
C GLY A 65 -21.66 13.85 1.42
N ALA A 66 -20.35 13.74 1.19
CA ALA A 66 -19.74 13.71 -0.14
C ALA A 66 -19.06 12.36 -0.45
N ILE A 67 -19.39 11.31 0.29
CA ILE A 67 -18.73 10.00 0.20
C ILE A 67 -18.92 9.39 -1.19
N GLU A 68 -20.13 9.40 -1.75
CA GLU A 68 -20.41 8.81 -3.06
C GLU A 68 -19.55 9.49 -4.14
N ARG A 69 -19.47 10.83 -4.10
CA ARG A 69 -18.62 11.59 -5.03
C ARG A 69 -17.15 11.21 -4.89
N LYS A 70 -16.65 11.09 -3.65
CA LYS A 70 -15.26 10.71 -3.39
C LYS A 70 -14.96 9.29 -3.86
N MET A 71 -15.84 8.33 -3.59
CA MET A 71 -15.71 6.95 -4.04
C MET A 71 -15.70 6.86 -5.56
N GLN A 72 -16.64 7.55 -6.24
CA GLN A 72 -16.66 7.59 -7.71
C GLN A 72 -15.39 8.21 -8.30
N ALA A 73 -14.82 9.23 -7.67
CA ALA A 73 -13.55 9.80 -8.10
C ALA A 73 -12.40 8.78 -7.97
N LEU A 74 -12.34 8.01 -6.88
CA LEU A 74 -11.33 6.97 -6.67
C LEU A 74 -11.50 5.80 -7.64
N ILE A 75 -12.72 5.30 -7.84
CA ILE A 75 -12.99 4.16 -8.72
C ILE A 75 -12.54 4.43 -10.16
N ARG A 76 -12.68 5.67 -10.64
CA ARG A 76 -12.34 6.06 -12.01
C ARG A 76 -10.84 6.22 -12.28
N VAL A 77 -9.99 6.32 -11.26
CA VAL A 77 -8.55 6.47 -11.47
C VAL A 77 -8.00 5.19 -12.13
N PRO A 78 -7.35 5.25 -13.29
CA PRO A 78 -6.81 4.07 -13.97
C PRO A 78 -5.86 3.26 -13.09
N LEU A 79 -4.98 3.94 -12.35
CA LEU A 79 -4.05 3.32 -11.41
C LEU A 79 -4.09 4.00 -10.03
N ILE A 80 -4.45 3.23 -9.00
CA ILE A 80 -4.26 3.65 -7.61
C ILE A 80 -3.11 2.86 -7.00
N ILE A 81 -2.19 3.56 -6.35
CA ILE A 81 -1.11 3.00 -5.54
C ILE A 81 -1.44 3.27 -4.07
N ILE A 82 -1.64 2.19 -3.32
CA ILE A 82 -1.95 2.19 -1.89
C ILE A 82 -0.71 1.70 -1.13
N ASP A 83 0.00 2.64 -0.52
CA ASP A 83 1.24 2.39 0.20
C ASP A 83 0.98 2.04 1.68
N ASP A 84 1.89 1.26 2.27
CA ASP A 84 1.89 0.89 3.70
C ASP A 84 0.59 0.20 4.17
N PHE A 85 0.05 -0.71 3.36
CA PHE A 85 -1.06 -1.56 3.77
C PHE A 85 -0.69 -2.40 5.00
N GLY A 86 -1.63 -2.54 5.92
CA GLY A 86 -1.47 -3.35 7.12
C GLY A 86 -0.47 -2.82 8.15
N LEU A 87 0.14 -1.64 7.97
CA LEU A 87 1.03 -1.04 8.97
C LEU A 87 0.30 -0.73 10.29
N LYS A 88 -0.99 -0.42 10.20
CA LYS A 88 -1.91 -0.30 11.33
C LYS A 88 -3.17 -1.10 10.99
N PRO A 89 -3.76 -1.81 11.97
CA PRO A 89 -5.06 -2.44 11.77
C PRO A 89 -6.10 -1.40 11.32
N LEU A 90 -7.00 -1.82 10.44
CA LEU A 90 -8.14 -1.03 10.01
C LEU A 90 -9.07 -0.80 11.20
N LYS A 91 -9.56 0.43 11.34
CA LYS A 91 -10.60 0.75 12.33
C LYS A 91 -11.97 0.28 11.82
N PRO A 92 -12.96 0.09 12.70
CA PRO A 92 -14.33 -0.20 12.27
C PRO A 92 -14.84 0.82 11.24
N GLY A 93 -15.46 0.32 10.18
CA GLY A 93 -15.95 1.12 9.05
C GLY A 93 -14.87 1.42 7.99
N GLN A 94 -13.59 1.46 8.36
CA GLN A 94 -12.51 1.59 7.38
C GLN A 94 -12.30 0.31 6.57
N ASP A 95 -12.60 -0.85 7.15
CA ASP A 95 -12.59 -2.12 6.47
C ASP A 95 -13.71 -2.25 5.44
N GLU A 96 -14.90 -1.70 5.75
CA GLU A 96 -16.01 -1.54 4.80
C GLU A 96 -15.62 -0.57 3.66
N ASP A 97 -15.13 0.63 4.00
CA ASP A 97 -14.68 1.61 2.99
C ASP A 97 -13.58 1.05 2.06
N PHE A 98 -12.63 0.31 2.64
CA PHE A 98 -11.57 -0.34 1.86
C PHE A 98 -12.13 -1.46 0.99
N HIS A 99 -13.02 -2.29 1.54
CA HIS A 99 -13.68 -3.36 0.81
C HIS A 99 -14.45 -2.82 -0.40
N ASP A 100 -15.28 -1.80 -0.20
CA ASP A 100 -16.12 -1.22 -1.25
C ASP A 100 -15.25 -0.66 -2.39
N LEU A 101 -14.14 0.02 -2.05
CA LEU A 101 -13.20 0.53 -3.05
C LEU A 101 -12.56 -0.61 -3.85
N ILE A 102 -12.08 -1.66 -3.19
CA ILE A 102 -11.45 -2.80 -3.86
C ILE A 102 -12.47 -3.56 -4.70
N ALA A 103 -13.69 -3.78 -4.19
CA ALA A 103 -14.75 -4.48 -4.89
C ALA A 103 -15.19 -3.76 -6.16
N GLU A 104 -15.32 -2.41 -6.11
CA GLU A 104 -15.68 -1.62 -7.29
C GLU A 104 -14.55 -1.47 -8.32
N ARG A 105 -13.28 -1.69 -7.92
CA ARG A 105 -12.12 -1.67 -8.82
C ARG A 105 -11.75 -3.03 -9.37
N TYR A 106 -12.14 -4.11 -8.72
CA TYR A 106 -11.87 -5.49 -9.11
C TYR A 106 -12.27 -5.75 -10.58
N GLU A 107 -11.33 -6.27 -11.38
CA GLU A 107 -11.47 -6.52 -12.83
C GLU A 107 -11.87 -5.28 -13.68
N ARG A 108 -11.76 -4.07 -13.11
CA ARG A 108 -12.14 -2.81 -13.77
C ARG A 108 -10.99 -1.82 -13.88
N ALA A 109 -10.14 -1.73 -12.86
CA ALA A 109 -8.97 -0.85 -12.84
C ALA A 109 -7.85 -1.42 -11.95
N ALA A 110 -6.61 -1.19 -12.35
CA ALA A 110 -5.46 -1.75 -11.64
C ALA A 110 -5.19 -1.03 -10.30
N THR A 111 -4.69 -1.80 -9.33
CA THR A 111 -4.29 -1.27 -8.02
C THR A 111 -2.94 -1.85 -7.63
N ILE A 112 -2.01 -0.99 -7.22
CA ILE A 112 -0.75 -1.43 -6.59
C ILE A 112 -0.91 -1.32 -5.08
N ILE A 113 -0.54 -2.36 -4.35
CA ILE A 113 -0.52 -2.34 -2.87
C ILE A 113 0.88 -2.67 -2.40
N THR A 114 1.41 -1.87 -1.47
CA THR A 114 2.65 -2.21 -0.75
C THR A 114 2.34 -2.59 0.69
N SER A 115 3.08 -3.54 1.26
CA SER A 115 2.92 -3.94 2.66
C SER A 115 4.25 -4.40 3.26
N ASN A 116 4.44 -4.14 4.56
CA ASN A 116 5.54 -4.72 5.33
C ASN A 116 5.18 -6.11 5.91
N LEU A 117 3.91 -6.51 5.83
CA LEU A 117 3.42 -7.81 6.27
C LEU A 117 3.59 -8.84 5.16
N ASP A 118 3.84 -10.09 5.55
CA ASP A 118 3.77 -11.21 4.63
C ASP A 118 2.33 -11.39 4.13
N PHE A 119 2.16 -11.88 2.90
CA PHE A 119 0.82 -11.98 2.31
C PHE A 119 -0.16 -12.79 3.17
N THR A 120 0.32 -13.80 3.91
CA THR A 120 -0.48 -14.62 4.82
C THR A 120 -1.04 -13.83 6.00
N GLU A 121 -0.36 -12.76 6.42
CA GLU A 121 -0.71 -11.93 7.57
C GLU A 121 -1.64 -10.76 7.20
N TRP A 122 -1.88 -10.51 5.92
CA TRP A 122 -2.73 -9.39 5.49
C TRP A 122 -4.15 -9.44 6.06
N GLY A 123 -4.66 -10.64 6.36
CA GLY A 123 -5.96 -10.82 7.00
C GLY A 123 -6.01 -10.30 8.44
N GLU A 124 -4.87 -10.11 9.09
CA GLU A 124 -4.78 -9.57 10.44
C GLU A 124 -5.11 -8.08 10.49
N ALA A 125 -4.91 -7.35 9.38
CA ALA A 125 -5.24 -5.95 9.26
C ALA A 125 -6.75 -5.66 9.35
N PHE A 126 -7.60 -6.65 9.07
CA PHE A 126 -9.05 -6.50 9.07
C PHE A 126 -9.66 -6.91 10.43
N PRO A 127 -10.51 -6.05 11.04
CA PRO A 127 -11.29 -6.43 12.21
C PRO A 127 -12.37 -7.46 11.83
N ASN A 128 -13.10 -7.25 10.73
CA ASN A 128 -14.01 -8.27 10.19
C ASN A 128 -13.25 -9.27 9.29
N LYS A 129 -13.07 -10.50 9.78
CA LYS A 129 -12.32 -11.55 9.05
C LYS A 129 -12.99 -12.02 7.77
N LEU A 130 -14.32 -12.05 7.71
CA LEU A 130 -15.05 -12.46 6.50
C LEU A 130 -14.87 -11.41 5.40
N LEU A 131 -15.01 -10.13 5.76
CA LEU A 131 -14.82 -9.01 4.86
C LEU A 131 -13.36 -8.93 4.37
N GLY A 132 -12.41 -9.14 5.29
CA GLY A 132 -10.99 -9.23 4.98
C GLY A 132 -10.68 -10.35 3.99
N ALA A 133 -11.17 -11.57 4.23
CA ALA A 133 -10.98 -12.69 3.32
C ALA A 133 -11.52 -12.39 1.91
N SER A 134 -12.74 -11.84 1.82
CA SER A 134 -13.39 -11.43 0.56
C SER A 134 -12.61 -10.34 -0.19
N THR A 135 -12.02 -9.39 0.55
CA THR A 135 -11.20 -8.30 -0.04
C THR A 135 -9.86 -8.84 -0.55
N LEU A 136 -9.20 -9.69 0.23
CA LEU A 136 -7.91 -10.28 -0.13
C LEU A 136 -7.99 -11.27 -1.28
N ASP A 137 -9.10 -12.01 -1.38
CA ASP A 137 -9.37 -12.89 -2.52
C ASP A 137 -9.37 -12.11 -3.84
N ARG A 138 -10.12 -10.99 -3.89
CA ARG A 138 -10.15 -10.08 -5.05
C ARG A 138 -8.80 -9.45 -5.36
N LEU A 139 -8.05 -9.05 -4.34
CA LEU A 139 -6.71 -8.47 -4.52
C LEU A 139 -5.68 -9.48 -5.01
N ARG A 140 -5.86 -10.77 -4.74
CA ARG A 140 -4.94 -11.83 -5.14
C ARG A 140 -5.28 -12.44 -6.50
N HIS A 141 -6.54 -12.40 -6.91
CA HIS A 141 -6.96 -12.94 -8.19
C HIS A 141 -6.19 -12.28 -9.35
N ALA A 142 -5.49 -13.11 -10.12
CA ALA A 142 -4.63 -12.73 -11.25
C ALA A 142 -3.53 -11.70 -10.93
N ALA A 143 -3.21 -11.48 -9.65
CA ALA A 143 -2.28 -10.43 -9.25
C ALA A 143 -0.82 -10.78 -9.51
N TYR A 144 -0.04 -9.80 -9.95
CA TYR A 144 1.41 -9.91 -9.92
C TYR A 144 1.92 -9.72 -8.50
N GLN A 145 2.71 -10.67 -7.99
CA GLN A 145 3.27 -10.62 -6.64
C GLN A 145 4.77 -10.40 -6.70
N LEU A 146 5.25 -9.37 -6.00
CA LEU A 146 6.65 -9.03 -5.87
C LEU A 146 7.03 -9.02 -4.38
N VAL A 147 7.87 -9.97 -3.97
CA VAL A 147 8.44 -10.00 -2.63
C VAL A 147 9.85 -9.42 -2.71
N LEU A 148 10.09 -8.36 -1.95
CA LEU A 148 11.41 -7.74 -1.82
C LEU A 148 12.08 -8.23 -0.54
N ASP A 149 13.34 -8.61 -0.65
CA ASP A 149 14.19 -8.96 0.48
C ASP A 149 15.38 -7.99 0.59
N GLY A 150 16.27 -8.29 1.53
CA GLY A 150 17.53 -7.58 1.66
C GLY A 150 17.56 -6.49 2.74
N LYS A 151 18.67 -5.74 2.74
CA LYS A 151 18.94 -4.72 3.76
C LYS A 151 18.13 -3.46 3.49
N SER A 152 17.80 -2.74 4.56
CA SER A 152 17.17 -1.43 4.45
C SER A 152 18.08 -0.43 3.72
N TYR A 153 17.57 0.19 2.66
CA TYR A 153 18.21 1.30 1.95
C TYR A 153 18.17 2.62 2.74
N ARG A 154 17.47 2.66 3.88
CA ARG A 154 17.28 3.86 4.70
C ARG A 154 18.42 4.10 5.69
N THR A 155 19.52 3.34 5.62
CA THR A 155 20.68 3.55 6.49
C THR A 155 21.19 4.99 6.34
N PRO A 156 21.36 5.73 7.44
CA PRO A 156 21.91 7.09 7.39
C PRO A 156 23.27 7.09 6.68
N ARG A 157 23.43 7.99 5.70
CA ARG A 157 24.73 8.23 5.07
C ARG A 157 25.67 8.83 6.14
N GLY A 158 26.60 8.02 6.64
CA GLY A 158 27.52 8.37 7.72
C GLY A 158 27.88 7.21 8.67
N GLY A 159 27.14 6.10 8.64
CA GLY A 159 27.42 4.90 9.45
C GLY A 159 28.41 3.93 8.80
N SER A 160 29.57 4.39 8.34
CA SER A 160 30.68 3.48 8.04
C SER A 160 31.32 3.01 9.35
N GLY A 161 30.99 1.80 9.81
CA GLY A 161 31.89 0.98 10.63
C GLY A 161 32.45 1.53 11.95
N ALA A 162 31.82 2.49 12.64
CA ALA A 162 32.34 3.01 13.90
C ALA A 162 31.30 2.98 15.03
N GLY A 163 31.54 2.11 16.02
CA GLY A 163 31.12 2.27 17.42
C GLY A 163 29.62 2.16 17.70
N LYS A 164 29.24 1.23 18.59
CA LYS A 164 27.98 1.33 19.34
C LYS A 164 27.97 2.69 20.05
N SER A 165 27.23 3.66 19.53
CA SER A 165 26.87 4.85 20.30
C SER A 165 25.87 4.41 21.37
N VAL A 166 26.38 3.97 22.51
CA VAL A 166 25.58 3.80 23.72
C VAL A 166 25.17 5.20 24.15
N VAL A 167 23.94 5.58 23.84
CA VAL A 167 23.33 6.77 24.44
C VAL A 167 23.37 6.57 25.96
N ALA A 168 24.17 7.37 26.65
CA ALA A 168 24.32 7.28 28.11
C ALA A 168 22.95 7.51 28.77
N LYS A 169 22.49 6.54 29.56
CA LYS A 169 21.33 6.73 30.43
C LYS A 169 21.73 7.73 31.52
N ALA A 170 21.00 8.84 31.64
CA ALA A 170 21.11 9.74 32.77
C ALA A 170 20.80 8.98 34.08
N PRO A 171 21.54 9.22 35.18
CA PRO A 171 21.29 8.55 36.44
C PRO A 171 19.92 8.96 37.00
N LYS A 172 19.16 7.98 37.47
CA LYS A 172 17.92 8.21 38.21
C LYS A 172 18.27 8.90 39.53
N THR A 173 17.86 10.17 39.70
CA THR A 173 17.81 10.81 41.01
C THR A 173 16.77 10.07 41.86
N ALA A 174 17.24 9.39 42.90
CA ALA A 174 16.39 8.90 43.97
C ALA A 174 15.98 10.07 44.88
N LYS A 175 14.68 10.21 45.12
CA LYS A 175 14.11 10.82 46.31
C LYS A 175 12.76 10.16 46.56
#